data_AF-A0A1V2LVS7-F1
#
_entry.id   AF-A0A1V2LVS7-F1
#
_cell.length_a   1.000
_cell.length_b   1.000
_cell.length_c   1.000
_cell.angle_alpha   90.00
_cell.angle_beta   90.00
_cell.angle_gamma   90.00
#
_symmetry.space_group_name_H-M   'P 1'
#
loop_
_entity.id
_entity.type
_entity.pdbx_description
1 polymer ?
#
loop_
_entity_poly.entity_id
_entity_poly.type
_entity_poly.pdbx_seq_one_letter_code
_entity_poly.pdbx_strand_id
1 'polypeptide(L)'
;MSSKDLVIQKLSNSPLVKKEYKQMLTNINATLPAIKQSSSNFYKSHSQFMGVMLDVTAITPIRSVKHTLAELDKTRMALEEAQLKMMKKDIELRQKEKKLADGDYKDELERELLETEILEVKVNMNNIQNSVSGAIRKMNFFTNQYKSILKKLGKDDITEEEYEKEEARYHVMTCMKQALNAARARGGVIDEGNLIYLFDMGINSAQAQAEIYAYLKMENKLMDEGKAPTHEMTMQWLEACADKFSGESVKFAERRGFKLYDEESLNTKLLDNKEKPNGKQDS
;
A
#
# COMPACT_ATOMS: atom_id res chain seq x y z
N MET A 1 9.51 3.04 32.64
CA MET A 1 10.64 3.36 31.73
C MET A 1 10.61 2.38 30.57
N SER A 2 10.76 2.83 29.32
CA SER A 2 10.91 1.95 28.15
C SER A 2 12.27 1.23 28.22
N SER A 3 12.40 0.04 27.64
CA SER A 3 13.67 -0.71 27.57
C SER A 3 14.82 0.09 26.95
N LYS A 4 14.53 1.00 26.03
CA LYS A 4 15.50 1.94 25.45
C LYS A 4 15.99 3.00 26.45
N ASP A 5 15.17 3.38 27.43
CA ASP A 5 15.58 4.31 28.50
C ASP A 5 16.59 3.63 29.42
N LEU A 6 16.41 2.34 29.70
CA LEU A 6 17.34 1.54 30.50
C LEU A 6 18.73 1.44 29.85
N VAL A 7 18.81 1.31 28.51
CA VAL A 7 20.09 1.25 27.80
C VAL A 7 20.83 2.60 27.84
N ILE A 8 20.15 3.71 27.57
CA ILE A 8 20.78 5.05 27.56
C ILE A 8 21.16 5.48 28.98
N GLN A 9 20.35 5.10 29.98
CA GLN A 9 20.67 5.31 31.39
C GLN A 9 21.90 4.47 31.82
N LYS A 10 21.98 3.20 31.41
CA LYS A 10 23.20 2.37 31.61
C LYS A 10 24.42 2.98 30.91
N LEU A 11 24.25 3.54 29.71
CA LEU A 11 25.33 4.24 28.99
C LEU A 11 25.82 5.46 29.76
N SER A 12 24.91 6.25 30.33
CA SER A 12 25.21 7.45 31.12
C SER A 12 26.05 7.15 32.38
N ASN A 13 25.90 5.94 32.92
CA ASN A 13 26.64 5.45 34.08
C ASN A 13 27.86 4.60 33.71
N SER A 14 28.13 4.39 32.42
CA SER A 14 29.23 3.53 31.97
C SER A 14 30.59 4.22 32.15
N PRO A 15 31.59 3.53 32.72
CA PRO A 15 32.96 4.07 32.85
C PRO A 15 33.66 4.25 31.49
N LEU A 16 33.09 3.69 30.41
CA LEU A 16 33.62 3.79 29.04
C LEU A 16 33.26 5.12 28.35
N VAL A 17 32.37 5.91 28.94
CA VAL A 17 31.93 7.18 28.36
C VAL A 17 32.92 8.30 28.70
N LYS A 18 33.51 8.91 27.67
CA LYS A 18 34.37 10.10 27.81
C LYS A 18 33.63 11.21 28.55
N LYS A 19 34.35 11.94 29.40
CA LYS A 19 33.81 13.02 30.25
C LYS A 19 33.07 14.09 29.44
N GLU A 20 33.55 14.38 28.23
CA GLU A 20 32.97 15.32 27.27
C GLU A 20 31.54 14.96 26.85
N TYR A 21 31.19 13.67 26.83
CA TYR A 21 29.85 13.21 26.42
C TYR A 21 28.81 13.22 27.53
N LYS A 22 29.22 13.44 28.80
CA LYS A 22 28.27 13.46 29.93
C LYS A 22 27.20 14.54 29.77
N GLN A 23 27.61 15.73 29.33
CA GLN A 23 26.68 16.84 29.11
C GLN A 23 25.70 16.55 27.94
N MET A 24 26.18 15.86 26.91
CA MET A 24 25.32 15.39 25.80
C MET A 24 24.31 14.35 26.30
N LEU A 25 24.73 13.39 27.14
CA LEU A 25 23.86 12.36 27.70
C LEU A 25 22.81 12.93 28.66
N THR A 26 23.15 13.94 29.46
CA THR A 26 22.17 14.67 30.27
C THR A 26 21.10 15.32 29.40
N ASN A 27 21.49 15.98 28.31
CA ASN A 27 20.55 16.59 27.37
C ASN A 27 19.67 15.52 26.69
N ILE A 28 20.26 14.41 26.24
CA ILE A 28 19.52 13.29 25.63
C ILE A 28 18.50 12.75 26.64
N ASN A 29 18.89 12.42 27.86
CA ASN A 29 17.96 11.88 28.86
C ASN A 29 16.80 12.82 29.19
N ALA A 30 17.05 14.13 29.25
CA ALA A 30 16.02 15.13 29.51
C ALA A 30 15.03 15.28 28.34
N THR A 31 15.52 15.21 27.10
CA THR A 31 14.74 15.48 25.89
C THR A 31 14.09 14.24 25.27
N LEU A 32 14.69 13.07 25.47
CA LEU A 32 14.29 11.81 24.82
C LEU A 32 12.83 11.41 25.07
N PRO A 33 12.23 11.58 26.27
CA PRO A 33 10.82 11.25 26.48
C PRO A 33 9.89 12.03 25.53
N ALA A 34 10.11 13.35 25.39
CA ALA A 34 9.33 14.20 24.49
C ALA A 34 9.56 13.87 23.02
N ILE A 35 10.81 13.56 22.64
CA ILE A 35 11.16 13.10 21.30
C ILE A 35 10.43 11.79 20.98
N LYS A 36 10.43 10.82 21.90
CA LYS A 36 9.73 9.53 21.71
C LYS A 36 8.23 9.71 21.55
N GLN A 37 7.61 10.54 22.38
CA GLN A 37 6.19 10.85 22.22
C GLN A 37 5.92 11.43 20.83
N SER A 38 6.75 12.36 20.37
CA SER A 38 6.62 12.94 19.04
C SER A 38 6.86 11.91 17.93
N SER A 39 7.90 11.09 18.04
CA SER A 39 8.20 10.01 17.09
C SER A 39 7.07 8.99 16.97
N SER A 40 6.32 8.75 18.05
CA SER A 40 5.20 7.79 18.04
C SER A 40 4.09 8.13 17.05
N ASN A 41 3.95 9.41 16.70
CA ASN A 41 3.02 9.88 15.67
C ASN A 41 3.45 9.43 14.26
N PHE A 42 4.75 9.21 14.06
CA PHE A 42 5.36 8.97 12.74
C PHE A 42 5.79 7.52 12.51
N TYR A 43 5.41 6.57 13.37
CA TYR A 43 5.68 5.15 13.12
C TYR A 43 4.84 4.53 11.98
N LYS A 44 4.05 5.34 11.25
CA LYS A 44 3.47 4.90 9.97
C LYS A 44 4.49 5.10 8.87
N SER A 45 4.65 4.12 7.98
CA SER A 45 5.59 4.25 6.86
C SER A 45 5.20 5.37 5.90
N HIS A 46 3.92 5.49 5.55
CA HIS A 46 3.38 6.49 4.62
C HIS A 46 2.35 7.40 5.30
N SER A 47 2.25 8.63 4.82
CA SER A 47 1.17 9.56 5.19
C SER A 47 -0.14 9.14 4.52
N GLN A 48 -1.27 9.67 5.01
CA GLN A 48 -2.57 9.43 4.37
C GLN A 48 -2.60 9.95 2.93
N PHE A 49 -1.95 11.09 2.67
CA PHE A 49 -1.82 11.65 1.33
C PHE A 49 -1.10 10.68 0.39
N MET A 50 0.05 10.13 0.82
CA MET A 50 0.77 9.12 0.03
C MET A 50 -0.08 7.87 -0.19
N GLY A 51 -0.85 7.44 0.83
CA GLY A 51 -1.74 6.30 0.71
C GLY A 51 -2.80 6.45 -0.40
N VAL A 52 -3.35 7.64 -0.58
CA VAL A 52 -4.36 7.90 -1.63
C VAL A 52 -3.71 8.23 -2.96
N MET A 53 -2.68 9.07 -2.97
CA MET A 53 -2.15 9.64 -4.21
C MET A 53 -1.05 8.80 -4.85
N LEU A 54 -0.34 7.96 -4.08
CA LEU A 54 0.84 7.22 -4.53
C LEU A 54 0.73 5.70 -4.35
N ASP A 55 0.03 5.22 -3.32
CA ASP A 55 -0.19 3.79 -3.12
C ASP A 55 -1.41 3.28 -3.92
N VAL A 56 -2.53 4.01 -3.89
CA VAL A 56 -3.76 3.69 -4.64
C VAL A 56 -3.92 4.61 -5.85
N THR A 57 -3.12 4.37 -6.88
CA THR A 57 -3.04 5.25 -8.08
C THR A 57 -4.01 4.90 -9.20
N ALA A 58 -4.90 3.93 -8.95
CA ALA A 58 -5.91 3.53 -9.91
C ALA A 58 -6.85 4.71 -10.24
N ILE A 59 -7.12 4.90 -11.52
CA ILE A 59 -7.93 6.04 -12.00
C ILE A 59 -9.43 5.78 -11.92
N THR A 60 -9.86 4.50 -11.91
CA THR A 60 -11.25 4.13 -11.77
C THR A 60 -11.57 3.70 -10.33
N PRO A 61 -12.82 3.92 -9.87
CA PRO A 61 -13.20 3.56 -8.50
C PRO A 61 -13.14 2.06 -8.20
N ILE A 62 -13.58 1.16 -9.11
CA ILE A 62 -13.57 -0.29 -8.83
C ILE A 62 -12.12 -0.80 -8.74
N ARG A 63 -11.25 -0.39 -9.67
CA ARG A 63 -9.81 -0.67 -9.56
C ARG A 63 -9.19 -0.11 -8.27
N SER A 64 -9.62 1.08 -7.83
CA SER A 64 -9.20 1.67 -6.55
C SER A 64 -9.62 0.82 -5.34
N VAL A 65 -10.80 0.19 -5.38
CA VAL A 65 -11.23 -0.79 -4.37
C VAL A 65 -10.27 -1.97 -4.35
N LYS A 66 -9.96 -2.58 -5.51
CA LYS A 66 -9.02 -3.72 -5.60
C LYS A 66 -7.65 -3.37 -5.03
N HIS A 67 -7.09 -2.21 -5.37
CA HIS A 67 -5.79 -1.78 -4.85
C HIS A 67 -5.84 -1.48 -3.35
N THR A 68 -6.94 -0.90 -2.85
CA THR A 68 -7.16 -0.69 -1.41
C THR A 68 -7.22 -2.01 -0.65
N LEU A 69 -7.90 -3.03 -1.19
CA LEU A 69 -7.95 -4.37 -0.61
C LEU A 69 -6.56 -5.02 -0.57
N ALA A 70 -5.77 -4.89 -1.64
CA ALA A 70 -4.39 -5.39 -1.66
C ALA A 70 -3.51 -4.74 -0.57
N GLU A 71 -3.65 -3.41 -0.36
CA GLU A 71 -2.93 -2.72 0.72
C GLU A 71 -3.41 -3.13 2.12
N LEU A 72 -4.71 -3.43 2.28
CA LEU A 72 -5.26 -4.00 3.51
C LEU A 72 -4.68 -5.39 3.80
N ASP A 73 -4.66 -6.28 2.82
CA ASP A 73 -4.14 -7.65 2.98
C ASP A 73 -2.64 -7.65 3.29
N LYS A 74 -1.85 -6.85 2.58
CA LYS A 74 -0.43 -6.66 2.87
C LYS A 74 -0.20 -6.17 4.31
N THR A 75 -1.03 -5.23 4.76
CA THR A 75 -0.94 -4.69 6.12
C THR A 75 -1.39 -5.73 7.16
N ARG A 76 -2.43 -6.51 6.87
CA ARG A 76 -2.91 -7.62 7.72
C ARG A 76 -1.82 -8.67 7.92
N MET A 77 -1.20 -9.15 6.84
CA MET A 77 -0.11 -10.13 6.90
C MET A 77 1.07 -9.61 7.75
N ALA A 78 1.46 -8.35 7.55
CA ALA A 78 2.53 -7.74 8.33
C ALA A 78 2.19 -7.64 9.83
N LEU A 79 0.92 -7.39 10.18
CA LEU A 79 0.45 -7.37 11.57
C LEU A 79 0.46 -8.77 12.19
N GLU A 80 -0.02 -9.77 11.46
CA GLU A 80 -0.01 -11.16 11.90
C GLU A 80 1.42 -11.66 12.15
N GLU A 81 2.34 -11.42 11.21
CA GLU A 81 3.75 -11.78 11.37
C GLU A 81 4.39 -11.06 12.56
N ALA A 82 4.15 -9.75 12.69
CA ALA A 82 4.68 -8.96 13.81
C ALA A 82 4.16 -9.47 15.15
N GLN A 83 2.90 -9.90 15.23
CA GLN A 83 2.36 -10.47 16.47
C GLN A 83 2.95 -11.83 16.80
N LEU A 84 3.06 -12.72 15.82
CA LEU A 84 3.72 -14.02 16.04
C LEU A 84 5.17 -13.83 16.52
N LYS A 85 5.88 -12.84 15.96
CA LYS A 85 7.23 -12.49 16.41
C LYS A 85 7.25 -11.94 17.84
N MET A 86 6.27 -11.10 18.20
CA MET A 86 6.12 -10.58 19.56
C MET A 86 5.88 -11.73 20.56
N MET A 87 4.98 -12.66 20.24
CA MET A 87 4.69 -13.82 21.10
C MET A 87 5.93 -14.68 21.31
N LYS A 88 6.71 -14.94 20.26
CA LYS A 88 7.98 -15.68 20.38
C LYS A 88 8.99 -14.98 21.28
N LYS A 89 9.14 -13.65 21.13
CA LYS A 89 10.05 -12.86 21.98
C LYS A 89 9.59 -12.74 23.42
N ASP A 90 8.28 -12.71 23.66
CA ASP A 90 7.72 -12.76 25.01
C ASP A 90 8.01 -14.10 25.71
N ILE A 91 7.90 -15.23 24.99
CA ILE A 91 8.27 -16.54 25.53
C ILE A 91 9.78 -16.59 25.83
N GLU A 92 10.62 -16.13 24.91
CA GLU A 92 12.07 -16.06 25.10
C GLU A 92 12.44 -15.20 26.31
N LEU A 93 11.77 -14.06 26.47
CA LEU A 93 11.95 -13.17 27.62
C LEU A 93 11.65 -13.90 28.93
N ARG A 94 10.46 -14.53 29.02
CA ARG A 94 10.05 -15.28 30.22
C ARG A 94 10.99 -16.43 30.55
N GLN A 95 11.53 -17.12 29.54
CA GLN A 95 12.52 -18.17 29.73
C GLN A 95 13.83 -17.62 30.32
N LYS A 96 14.35 -16.52 29.78
CA LYS A 96 15.58 -15.89 30.28
C LYS A 96 15.39 -15.30 31.69
N GLU A 97 14.25 -14.64 31.95
CA GLU A 97 13.91 -14.12 33.27
C GLU A 97 13.78 -15.25 34.31
N LYS A 98 13.20 -16.39 33.92
CA LYS A 98 13.15 -17.58 34.78
C LYS A 98 14.55 -18.13 35.08
N LYS A 99 15.41 -18.31 34.08
CA LYS A 99 16.80 -18.76 34.29
C LYS A 99 17.56 -17.85 35.26
N LEU A 100 17.37 -16.54 35.13
CA LEU A 100 17.98 -15.56 36.02
C LEU A 100 17.45 -15.71 37.46
N ALA A 101 16.14 -15.91 37.62
CA ALA A 101 15.51 -16.09 38.93
C ALA A 101 15.88 -17.41 39.61
N ASP A 102 16.01 -18.48 38.82
CA ASP A 102 16.37 -19.82 39.30
C ASP A 102 17.88 -19.94 39.65
N GLY A 103 18.67 -18.92 39.33
CA GLY A 103 20.12 -18.93 39.58
C GLY A 103 20.90 -19.85 38.63
N ASP A 104 20.35 -20.14 37.44
CA ASP A 104 20.93 -21.05 36.45
C ASP A 104 22.04 -20.36 35.65
N TYR A 105 23.15 -20.05 36.33
CA TYR A 105 24.38 -19.46 35.78
C TYR A 105 25.60 -19.90 36.61
N LYS A 106 26.76 -20.07 35.96
CA LYS A 106 27.98 -20.62 36.58
C LYS A 106 28.74 -19.58 37.39
N ASP A 107 28.76 -18.34 36.91
CA ASP A 107 29.52 -17.24 37.49
C ASP A 107 28.80 -15.90 37.29
N GLU A 108 29.41 -14.86 37.86
CA GLU A 108 28.89 -13.48 37.80
C GLU A 108 28.86 -12.93 36.37
N LEU A 109 29.79 -13.34 35.50
CA LEU A 109 29.84 -12.88 34.11
C LEU A 109 28.70 -13.50 33.28
N GLU A 110 28.37 -14.77 33.50
CA GLU A 110 27.24 -15.42 32.85
C GLU A 110 25.90 -14.82 33.32
N ARG A 111 25.80 -14.43 34.59
CA ARG A 111 24.66 -13.65 35.09
C ARG A 111 24.53 -12.30 34.39
N GLU A 112 25.61 -11.53 34.29
CA GLU A 112 25.62 -10.23 33.61
C GLU A 112 25.27 -10.33 32.12
N LEU A 113 25.75 -11.39 31.46
CA LEU A 113 25.39 -11.69 30.08
C LEU A 113 23.89 -11.96 29.95
N LEU A 114 23.32 -12.79 30.82
CA LEU A 114 21.89 -13.10 30.83
C LEU A 114 21.02 -11.85 31.07
N GLU A 115 21.42 -10.97 32.00
CA GLU A 115 20.76 -9.67 32.23
C GLU A 115 20.83 -8.76 30.99
N THR A 116 21.93 -8.81 30.24
CA THR A 116 22.12 -8.06 28.99
C THR A 116 21.23 -8.60 27.87
N GLU A 117 21.16 -9.92 27.71
CA GLU A 117 20.28 -10.58 26.73
C GLU A 117 18.80 -10.30 27.02
N ILE A 118 18.38 -10.30 28.29
CA ILE A 118 17.03 -9.90 28.71
C ILE A 118 16.73 -8.48 28.24
N LEU A 119 17.68 -7.55 28.44
CA LEU A 119 17.53 -6.16 28.02
C LEU A 119 17.43 -6.05 26.49
N GLU A 120 18.24 -6.81 25.75
CA GLU A 120 18.19 -6.87 24.29
C GLU A 120 16.82 -7.36 23.79
N VAL A 121 16.28 -8.44 24.37
CA VAL A 121 14.95 -8.94 24.04
C VAL A 121 13.89 -7.86 24.28
N LYS A 122 13.94 -7.16 25.42
CA LYS A 122 13.01 -6.05 25.73
C LYS A 122 13.14 -4.88 24.74
N VAL A 123 14.33 -4.57 24.24
CA VAL A 123 14.53 -3.55 23.19
C VAL A 123 13.92 -3.99 21.86
N ASN A 124 14.17 -5.24 21.48
CA ASN A 124 13.62 -5.83 20.26
C ASN A 124 12.09 -5.87 20.28
N MET A 125 11.47 -6.25 21.41
CA MET A 125 10.02 -6.20 21.58
C MET A 125 9.47 -4.79 21.43
N ASN A 126 10.10 -3.77 22.03
CA ASN A 126 9.65 -2.38 21.89
C ASN A 126 9.70 -1.90 20.42
N ASN A 127 10.73 -2.31 19.66
CA ASN A 127 10.81 -2.00 18.23
C ASN A 127 9.65 -2.62 17.44
N ILE A 128 9.32 -3.89 17.69
CA ILE A 128 8.19 -4.57 17.04
C ILE A 128 6.88 -3.83 17.36
N GLN A 129 6.68 -3.40 18.62
CA GLN A 129 5.47 -2.70 19.06
C GLN A 129 5.25 -1.38 18.32
N ASN A 130 6.31 -0.63 18.04
CA ASN A 130 6.23 0.61 17.26
C ASN A 130 5.76 0.32 15.82
N SER A 131 6.31 -0.71 15.19
CA SER A 131 5.88 -1.15 13.84
C SER A 131 4.41 -1.59 13.82
N VAL A 132 3.98 -2.37 14.83
CA VAL A 132 2.58 -2.80 14.98
C VAL A 132 1.65 -1.58 15.09
N SER A 133 2.02 -0.59 15.90
CA SER A 133 1.23 0.64 16.07
C SER A 133 1.09 1.44 14.77
N GLY A 134 2.15 1.46 13.96
CA GLY A 134 2.12 2.01 12.60
C GLY A 134 1.13 1.29 11.69
N ALA A 135 1.26 -0.03 11.63
CA ALA A 135 0.47 -0.89 10.77
C ALA A 135 -1.03 -0.89 11.14
N ILE A 136 -1.40 -0.90 12.44
CA ILE A 136 -2.80 -0.76 12.88
C ILE A 136 -3.43 0.52 12.32
N ARG A 137 -2.70 1.64 12.41
CA ARG A 137 -3.21 2.92 11.92
C ARG A 137 -3.26 3.01 10.40
N LYS A 138 -2.40 2.27 9.68
CA LYS A 138 -2.46 2.12 8.22
C LYS A 138 -3.66 1.28 7.81
N MET A 139 -3.90 0.16 8.50
CA MET A 139 -5.04 -0.72 8.27
C MET A 139 -6.35 0.03 8.45
N ASN A 140 -6.53 0.72 9.59
CA ASN A 140 -7.72 1.53 9.83
C ASN A 140 -7.93 2.63 8.78
N PHE A 141 -6.86 3.26 8.30
CA PHE A 141 -6.95 4.25 7.24
C PHE A 141 -7.52 3.64 5.95
N PHE A 142 -6.94 2.55 5.45
CA PHE A 142 -7.43 1.91 4.22
C PHE A 142 -8.81 1.27 4.38
N THR A 143 -9.18 0.82 5.58
CA THR A 143 -10.56 0.39 5.87
C THR A 143 -11.56 1.54 5.67
N ASN A 144 -11.20 2.75 6.09
CA ASN A 144 -12.04 3.93 5.88
C ASN A 144 -12.05 4.36 4.41
N GLN A 145 -10.91 4.27 3.71
CA GLN A 145 -10.86 4.57 2.26
C GLN A 145 -11.73 3.59 1.46
N TYR A 146 -11.68 2.30 1.77
CA TYR A 146 -12.55 1.28 1.18
C TYR A 146 -14.03 1.64 1.31
N LYS A 147 -14.48 1.94 2.53
CA LYS A 147 -15.86 2.39 2.80
C LYS A 147 -16.22 3.68 2.06
N SER A 148 -15.29 4.62 1.95
CA SER A 148 -15.50 5.88 1.23
C SER A 148 -15.71 5.67 -0.27
N ILE A 149 -14.95 4.76 -0.89
CA ILE A 149 -15.07 4.45 -2.32
C ILE A 149 -16.40 3.73 -2.58
N LEU A 150 -16.75 2.74 -1.75
CA LEU A 150 -18.03 2.03 -1.83
C LEU A 150 -19.23 2.97 -1.70
N LYS A 151 -19.18 3.91 -0.73
CA LYS A 151 -20.21 4.94 -0.59
C LYS A 151 -20.33 5.81 -1.84
N LYS A 152 -19.22 6.17 -2.49
CA LYS A 152 -19.23 6.92 -3.77
C LYS A 152 -19.87 6.10 -4.89
N LEU A 153 -19.64 4.79 -4.90
CA LEU A 153 -20.23 3.86 -5.87
C LEU A 153 -21.69 3.50 -5.57
N GLY A 154 -22.19 3.81 -4.36
CA GLY A 154 -23.53 3.43 -3.92
C GLY A 154 -23.69 1.92 -3.74
N LYS A 155 -22.60 1.23 -3.34
CA LYS A 155 -22.56 -0.23 -3.18
C LYS A 155 -22.05 -0.61 -1.79
N ASP A 156 -22.43 -1.80 -1.34
CA ASP A 156 -21.96 -2.38 -0.08
C ASP A 156 -20.68 -3.23 -0.28
N ASP A 157 -20.51 -3.79 -1.47
CA ASP A 157 -19.33 -4.55 -1.90
C ASP A 157 -19.10 -4.41 -3.42
N ILE A 158 -18.03 -5.03 -3.91
CA ILE A 158 -17.69 -5.11 -5.34
C ILE A 158 -17.40 -6.57 -5.67
N THR A 159 -18.01 -7.07 -6.74
CA THR A 159 -17.80 -8.45 -7.19
C THR A 159 -16.66 -8.53 -8.20
N GLU A 160 -16.13 -9.75 -8.39
CA GLU A 160 -15.14 -10.03 -9.44
C GLU A 160 -15.73 -9.75 -10.84
N GLU A 161 -17.00 -10.08 -11.07
CA GLU A 161 -17.70 -9.79 -12.31
C GLU A 161 -17.69 -8.28 -12.65
N GLU A 162 -17.98 -7.43 -11.67
CA GLU A 162 -17.99 -5.98 -11.85
C GLU A 162 -16.58 -5.45 -12.14
N TYR A 163 -15.58 -6.03 -11.49
CA TYR A 163 -14.19 -5.74 -11.73
C TYR A 163 -13.79 -6.12 -13.17
N GLU A 164 -14.04 -7.34 -13.61
CA GLU A 164 -13.71 -7.82 -14.96
C GLU A 164 -14.42 -7.00 -16.05
N LYS A 165 -15.66 -6.58 -15.81
CA LYS A 165 -16.41 -5.70 -16.72
C LYS A 165 -15.84 -4.28 -16.79
N GLU A 166 -15.22 -3.76 -15.72
CA GLU A 166 -14.58 -2.43 -15.72
C GLU A 166 -13.20 -2.43 -16.38
N GLU A 167 -12.51 -3.58 -16.50
CA GLU A 167 -11.11 -3.62 -16.95
C GLU A 167 -10.88 -2.96 -18.30
N ALA A 168 -11.79 -3.14 -19.26
CA ALA A 168 -11.70 -2.48 -20.57
C ALA A 168 -11.76 -0.95 -20.43
N ARG A 169 -12.62 -0.41 -19.56
CA ARG A 169 -12.71 1.03 -19.27
C ARG A 169 -11.41 1.53 -18.63
N TYR A 170 -10.97 0.84 -17.58
CA TYR A 170 -9.74 1.19 -16.85
C TYR A 170 -8.52 1.23 -17.78
N HIS A 171 -8.34 0.24 -18.64
CA HIS A 171 -7.18 0.16 -19.53
C HIS A 171 -7.23 1.19 -20.66
N VAL A 172 -8.41 1.49 -21.24
CA VAL A 172 -8.52 2.60 -22.21
C VAL A 172 -8.15 3.94 -21.56
N MET A 173 -8.71 4.24 -20.39
CA MET A 173 -8.36 5.48 -19.69
C MET A 173 -6.87 5.53 -19.34
N THR A 174 -6.27 4.39 -19.00
CA THR A 174 -4.84 4.29 -18.66
C THR A 174 -3.96 4.55 -19.88
N CYS A 175 -4.22 3.89 -21.01
CA CYS A 175 -3.41 4.08 -22.23
C CYS A 175 -3.58 5.49 -22.79
N MET A 176 -4.79 6.05 -22.81
CA MET A 176 -5.02 7.43 -23.26
C MET A 176 -4.38 8.48 -22.34
N LYS A 177 -4.38 8.26 -21.02
CA LYS A 177 -3.66 9.12 -20.06
C LYS A 177 -2.15 9.11 -20.33
N GLN A 178 -1.56 7.93 -20.54
CA GLN A 178 -0.14 7.80 -20.82
C GLN A 178 0.21 8.45 -22.17
N ALA A 179 -0.60 8.18 -23.20
CA ALA A 179 -0.46 8.77 -24.53
C ALA A 179 -0.55 10.31 -24.50
N LEU A 180 -1.51 10.88 -23.77
CA LEU A 180 -1.64 12.34 -23.58
C LEU A 180 -0.39 12.94 -22.90
N ASN A 181 0.10 12.30 -21.83
CA ASN A 181 1.29 12.79 -21.14
C ASN A 181 2.55 12.69 -22.02
N ALA A 182 2.68 11.61 -22.80
CA ALA A 182 3.76 11.47 -23.77
C ALA A 182 3.69 12.54 -24.87
N ALA A 183 2.49 12.79 -25.40
CA ALA A 183 2.23 13.79 -26.42
C ALA A 183 2.56 15.21 -25.96
N ARG A 184 2.24 15.58 -24.71
CA ARG A 184 2.60 16.89 -24.14
C ARG A 184 4.10 17.18 -24.22
N ALA A 185 4.94 16.17 -24.01
CA ALA A 185 6.40 16.31 -24.11
C ALA A 185 6.93 16.29 -25.55
N ARG A 186 6.09 15.92 -26.54
CA ARG A 186 6.50 15.63 -27.93
C ARG A 186 5.72 16.43 -28.97
N GLY A 187 5.33 17.67 -28.62
CA GLY A 187 4.61 18.55 -29.55
C GLY A 187 3.24 18.02 -29.99
N GLY A 188 2.63 17.17 -29.17
CA GLY A 188 1.32 16.55 -29.42
C GLY A 188 1.38 15.14 -30.01
N VAL A 189 2.55 14.58 -30.31
CA VAL A 189 2.68 13.25 -30.91
C VAL A 189 2.79 12.14 -29.86
N ILE A 190 1.97 11.09 -29.99
CA ILE A 190 2.06 9.89 -29.14
C ILE A 190 3.39 9.17 -29.39
N ASP A 191 4.06 8.72 -28.32
CA ASP A 191 5.29 7.95 -28.44
C ASP A 191 5.08 6.47 -28.76
N GLU A 192 6.14 5.81 -29.17
CA GLU A 192 6.13 4.44 -29.69
C GLU A 192 5.56 3.45 -28.66
N GLY A 193 5.94 3.58 -27.39
CA GLY A 193 5.45 2.73 -26.32
C GLY A 193 3.94 2.80 -26.14
N ASN A 194 3.38 4.02 -26.18
CA ASN A 194 1.93 4.19 -26.08
C ASN A 194 1.19 3.79 -27.37
N LEU A 195 1.81 3.93 -28.54
CA LEU A 195 1.26 3.41 -29.79
C LEU A 195 1.13 1.89 -29.78
N ILE A 196 2.12 1.17 -29.23
CA ILE A 196 2.05 -0.28 -29.03
C ILE A 196 0.90 -0.63 -28.08
N TYR A 197 0.78 0.07 -26.94
CA TYR A 197 -0.28 -0.22 -25.99
C TYR A 197 -1.69 0.01 -26.58
N LEU A 198 -1.87 1.08 -27.37
CA LEU A 198 -3.11 1.32 -28.11
C LEU A 198 -3.42 0.15 -29.07
N PHE A 199 -2.42 -0.33 -29.80
CA PHE A 199 -2.56 -1.46 -30.71
C PHE A 199 -2.96 -2.75 -29.98
N ASP A 200 -2.32 -3.07 -28.86
CA ASP A 200 -2.62 -4.26 -28.05
C ASP A 200 -4.05 -4.22 -27.47
N MET A 201 -4.58 -3.01 -27.25
CA MET A 201 -5.97 -2.76 -26.86
C MET A 201 -6.96 -2.77 -28.04
N GLY A 202 -6.48 -2.99 -29.27
CA GLY A 202 -7.30 -2.96 -30.50
C GLY A 202 -7.65 -1.55 -30.99
N ILE A 203 -7.09 -0.50 -30.38
CA ILE A 203 -7.43 0.89 -30.68
C ILE A 203 -6.59 1.38 -31.86
N ASN A 204 -7.25 1.93 -32.88
CA ASN A 204 -6.56 2.53 -34.01
C ASN A 204 -5.77 3.78 -33.57
N SER A 205 -4.45 3.74 -33.73
CA SER A 205 -3.57 4.80 -33.25
C SER A 205 -3.80 6.15 -33.92
N ALA A 206 -4.21 6.19 -35.19
CA ALA A 206 -4.52 7.44 -35.87
C ALA A 206 -5.77 8.11 -35.27
N GLN A 207 -6.75 7.31 -34.88
CA GLN A 207 -7.95 7.82 -34.19
C GLN A 207 -7.61 8.31 -32.78
N ALA A 208 -6.78 7.58 -32.03
CA ALA A 208 -6.31 8.02 -30.71
C ALA A 208 -5.48 9.32 -30.80
N GLN A 209 -4.62 9.44 -31.82
CA GLN A 209 -3.83 10.65 -32.08
C GLN A 209 -4.72 11.85 -32.41
N ALA A 210 -5.82 11.64 -33.15
CA ALA A 210 -6.79 12.69 -33.43
C ALA A 210 -7.51 13.18 -32.15
N GLU A 211 -7.87 12.27 -31.24
CA GLU A 211 -8.47 12.63 -29.94
C GLU A 211 -7.52 13.47 -29.08
N ILE A 212 -6.24 13.09 -29.02
CA ILE A 212 -5.22 13.83 -28.28
C ILE A 212 -5.02 15.22 -28.88
N TYR A 213 -4.94 15.34 -30.20
CA TYR A 213 -4.83 16.66 -30.84
C TYR A 213 -6.06 17.52 -30.57
N ALA A 214 -7.26 16.95 -30.61
CA ALA A 214 -8.49 17.69 -30.30
C ALA A 214 -8.48 18.21 -28.85
N TYR A 215 -8.08 17.36 -27.90
CA TYR A 215 -7.98 17.73 -26.49
C TYR A 215 -6.91 18.81 -26.23
N LEU A 216 -5.68 18.63 -26.76
CA LEU A 216 -4.61 19.64 -26.62
C LEU A 216 -4.99 20.98 -27.28
N LYS A 217 -5.68 20.95 -28.42
CA LYS A 217 -6.19 22.17 -29.06
C LYS A 217 -7.21 22.89 -28.19
N MET A 218 -8.09 22.14 -27.50
CA MET A 218 -9.04 22.69 -26.54
C MET A 218 -8.32 23.31 -25.34
N GLU A 219 -7.30 22.65 -24.77
CA GLU A 219 -6.49 23.22 -23.68
C GLU A 219 -5.81 24.53 -24.09
N ASN A 220 -5.19 24.56 -25.28
CA ASN A 220 -4.55 25.77 -25.81
C ASN A 220 -5.56 26.92 -25.98
N LYS A 221 -6.74 26.64 -26.55
CA LYS A 221 -7.79 27.65 -26.70
C LYS A 221 -8.21 28.25 -25.36
N LEU A 222 -8.34 27.44 -24.31
CA LEU A 222 -8.66 27.95 -22.97
C LEU A 222 -7.58 28.85 -22.43
N MET A 223 -6.31 28.46 -22.59
CA MET A 223 -5.18 29.28 -22.16
C MET A 223 -5.10 30.60 -22.92
N ASP A 224 -5.37 30.60 -24.23
CA ASP A 224 -5.45 31.81 -25.06
C ASP A 224 -6.58 32.76 -24.60
N GLU A 225 -7.68 32.20 -24.07
CA GLU A 225 -8.78 32.94 -23.45
C GLU A 225 -8.49 33.38 -22.00
N GLY A 226 -7.27 33.13 -21.48
CA GLY A 226 -6.88 33.46 -20.10
C GLY A 226 -7.47 32.52 -19.04
N LYS A 227 -7.96 31.33 -19.43
CA LYS A 227 -8.50 30.29 -18.54
C LYS A 227 -7.53 29.14 -18.39
N ALA A 228 -7.48 28.54 -17.20
CA ALA A 228 -6.67 27.35 -16.95
C ALA A 228 -7.48 26.06 -17.22
N PRO A 229 -6.96 25.10 -17.99
CA PRO A 229 -7.54 23.76 -18.05
C PRO A 229 -7.46 23.09 -16.67
N THR A 230 -8.49 22.34 -16.29
CA THR A 230 -8.55 21.66 -14.99
C THR A 230 -8.27 20.17 -15.11
N HIS A 231 -7.85 19.55 -14.02
CA HIS A 231 -7.66 18.10 -13.98
C HIS A 231 -8.98 17.33 -14.22
N GLU A 232 -10.09 17.87 -13.73
CA GLU A 232 -11.43 17.31 -13.94
C GLU A 232 -11.79 17.21 -15.43
N MET A 233 -11.40 18.21 -16.23
CA MET A 233 -11.59 18.16 -17.68
C MET A 233 -10.83 17.01 -18.33
N THR A 234 -9.61 16.73 -17.86
CA THR A 234 -8.85 15.56 -18.32
C THR A 234 -9.56 14.27 -17.93
N MET A 235 -10.10 14.17 -16.70
CA MET A 235 -10.84 12.98 -16.27
C MET A 235 -12.07 12.72 -17.14
N GLN A 236 -12.88 13.76 -17.42
CA GLN A 236 -14.04 13.65 -18.29
C GLN A 236 -13.67 13.25 -19.73
N TRP A 237 -12.56 13.79 -20.25
CA TRP A 237 -12.04 13.37 -21.55
C TRP A 237 -11.61 11.90 -21.57
N LEU A 238 -10.94 11.43 -20.52
CA LEU A 238 -10.56 10.01 -20.39
C LEU A 238 -11.79 9.10 -20.32
N GLU A 239 -12.81 9.50 -19.57
CA GLU A 239 -14.09 8.78 -19.48
C GLU A 239 -14.78 8.69 -20.85
N ALA A 240 -14.84 9.79 -21.60
CA ALA A 240 -15.39 9.81 -22.95
C ALA A 240 -14.58 8.94 -23.93
N CYS A 241 -13.24 8.92 -23.79
CA CYS A 241 -12.39 8.01 -24.57
C CYS A 241 -12.69 6.55 -24.24
N ALA A 242 -12.95 6.22 -22.97
CA ALA A 242 -13.34 4.88 -22.57
C ALA A 242 -14.69 4.47 -23.16
N ASP A 243 -15.70 5.33 -23.08
CA ASP A 243 -17.01 5.09 -23.70
C ASP A 243 -16.89 4.83 -25.20
N LYS A 244 -15.93 5.49 -25.86
CA LYS A 244 -15.66 5.33 -27.29
C LYS A 244 -14.92 4.02 -27.63
N PHE A 245 -13.91 3.64 -26.85
CA PHE A 245 -12.94 2.61 -27.26
C PHE A 245 -13.01 1.29 -26.48
N SER A 246 -13.77 1.20 -25.38
CA SER A 246 -13.80 -0.02 -24.54
C SER A 246 -14.25 -1.28 -25.27
N GLY A 247 -15.00 -1.16 -26.38
CA GLY A 247 -15.40 -2.31 -27.21
C GLY A 247 -14.32 -2.83 -28.18
N GLU A 248 -13.24 -2.07 -28.41
CA GLU A 248 -12.22 -2.45 -29.40
C GLU A 248 -11.37 -3.64 -28.94
N SER A 249 -11.11 -3.75 -27.63
CA SER A 249 -10.39 -4.88 -27.06
C SER A 249 -11.13 -6.21 -27.25
N VAL A 250 -12.46 -6.20 -27.14
CA VAL A 250 -13.33 -7.36 -27.37
C VAL A 250 -13.20 -7.84 -28.81
N LYS A 251 -13.39 -6.94 -29.79
CA LYS A 251 -13.26 -7.26 -31.22
C LYS A 251 -11.87 -7.81 -31.55
N PHE A 252 -10.83 -7.22 -30.96
CA PHE A 252 -9.46 -7.64 -31.21
C PHE A 252 -9.12 -9.00 -30.57
N ALA A 253 -9.66 -9.29 -29.38
CA ALA A 253 -9.54 -10.60 -28.75
C ALA A 253 -10.28 -11.68 -29.56
N GLU A 254 -11.52 -11.41 -29.96
CA GLU A 254 -12.32 -12.33 -30.79
C GLU A 254 -11.63 -12.65 -32.12
N ARG A 255 -11.04 -11.64 -32.77
CA ARG A 255 -10.23 -11.84 -33.99
C ARG A 255 -9.07 -12.82 -33.78
N ARG A 256 -8.49 -12.85 -32.57
CA ARG A 256 -7.40 -13.76 -32.20
C ARG A 256 -7.89 -15.12 -31.69
N GLY A 257 -9.21 -15.32 -31.57
CA GLY A 257 -9.82 -16.54 -31.05
C GLY A 257 -9.94 -16.58 -29.52
N PHE A 258 -9.79 -15.45 -28.82
CA PHE A 258 -9.97 -15.35 -27.37
C PHE A 258 -11.33 -14.78 -26.98
N LYS A 259 -11.85 -15.23 -25.84
CA LYS A 259 -12.99 -14.62 -25.14
C LYS A 259 -12.45 -13.86 -23.93
N LEU A 260 -12.60 -12.53 -23.89
CA LEU A 260 -12.06 -11.72 -22.79
C LEU A 260 -12.75 -11.96 -21.46
N TYR A 261 -14.04 -12.29 -21.50
CA TYR A 261 -14.86 -12.49 -20.32
C TYR A 261 -15.35 -13.93 -20.26
N ASP A 262 -14.87 -14.67 -19.28
CA ASP A 262 -15.30 -16.04 -19.02
C ASP A 262 -16.04 -16.15 -17.70
N GLU A 263 -17.36 -16.28 -17.78
CA GLU A 263 -18.21 -16.39 -16.59
C GLU A 263 -17.94 -17.66 -15.77
N GLU A 264 -17.44 -18.73 -16.38
CA GLU A 264 -17.17 -19.99 -15.68
C GLU A 264 -15.97 -19.88 -14.74
N SER A 265 -15.08 -18.92 -15.00
CA SER A 265 -13.90 -18.65 -14.20
C SER A 265 -14.13 -17.67 -13.05
N LEU A 266 -15.35 -17.14 -12.88
CA LEU A 266 -15.67 -16.20 -11.79
C LEU A 266 -15.88 -16.91 -10.45
N ASN A 267 -15.29 -16.37 -9.39
CA ASN A 267 -15.38 -16.89 -8.03
C ASN A 267 -16.82 -16.94 -7.50
N THR A 268 -17.72 -16.06 -7.97
CA THR A 268 -19.14 -16.08 -7.57
C THR A 268 -19.86 -17.37 -7.97
N LYS A 269 -19.51 -17.98 -9.11
CA LYS A 269 -20.07 -19.28 -9.53
C LYS A 269 -19.53 -20.47 -8.72
N LEU A 270 -18.36 -20.33 -8.08
CA LEU A 270 -17.82 -21.37 -7.18
C LEU A 270 -18.66 -21.49 -5.89
N LEU A 271 -19.36 -20.42 -5.49
CA LEU A 271 -20.23 -20.41 -4.32
C LEU A 271 -21.68 -20.84 -4.63
N ASP A 272 -22.15 -20.60 -5.85
CA ASP A 272 -23.48 -21.05 -6.30
C ASP A 272 -23.53 -22.55 -6.63
N ASN A 273 -22.36 -23.19 -6.84
CA ASN A 273 -22.19 -24.64 -6.80
C ASN A 273 -22.23 -25.18 -5.35
N LYS A 274 -23.30 -24.86 -4.60
CA LYS A 274 -23.70 -25.61 -3.40
C LYS A 274 -24.28 -26.97 -3.78
N GLU A 275 -23.50 -27.78 -4.49
CA GLU A 275 -23.71 -29.22 -4.52
C GLU A 275 -22.82 -29.88 -3.46
N LYS A 276 -23.51 -30.25 -2.38
CA LYS A 276 -23.22 -31.33 -1.42
C LYS A 276 -22.19 -31.01 -0.32
N PRO A 277 -22.62 -31.00 0.96
CA PRO A 277 -21.69 -31.14 2.06
C PRO A 277 -21.18 -32.58 2.00
N ASN A 278 -19.95 -32.78 1.56
CA ASN A 278 -19.22 -34.01 1.89
C ASN A 278 -17.71 -33.78 1.75
N GLY A 279 -17.11 -33.55 2.90
CA GLY A 279 -15.67 -33.53 3.10
C GLY A 279 -15.39 -33.82 4.56
N LYS A 280 -15.71 -35.05 4.99
CA LYS A 280 -14.97 -35.67 6.08
C LYS A 280 -13.49 -35.50 5.74
N GLN A 281 -12.74 -34.87 6.63
CA GLN A 281 -11.29 -34.96 6.57
C GLN A 281 -10.94 -36.44 6.79
N ASP A 282 -10.30 -37.04 5.79
CA ASP A 282 -9.63 -38.31 6.02
C ASP A 282 -8.45 -38.06 6.96
N SER A 283 -8.41 -38.91 7.99
CA SER A 283 -7.55 -38.98 9.19
C SER A 283 -6.14 -38.40 9.08
#